data_AF-A0A397JDR5-F1
#
_entry.id   AF-A0A397JDR5-F1
#
_cell.length_a   1.000
_cell.length_b   1.000
_cell.length_c   1.000
_cell.angle_alpha   90.00
_cell.angle_beta   90.00
_cell.angle_gamma   90.00
#
_symmetry.space_group_name_H-M   'P 1'
#
loop_
_entity.id
_entity.type
_entity.pdbx_description
1 polymer ?
#
loop_
_entity_poly.entity_id
_entity_poly.type
_entity_poly.pdbx_seq_one_letter_code
_entity_poly.pdbx_strand_id
1 'polypeptide(L)'
;MTGIYLCQYLSNEGKVCGRPCYRQEGCAIHWKRRQRVPCLECGKQTASEYSLCNLHAEKCHVKAHYHRKKLEKMAQKSEYLSNEGKVCGRPCYRQEGCAIHWKRRQRVPCLECGKQTASEYSLCNLHAEKCHVKAHYHRKKLEKMAQKSEVLGKNT
;
A
#
# COMPACT_ATOMS: atom_id res chain seq x y z
N MET A 1 -23.26 32.05 21.74
CA MET A 1 -24.71 32.34 21.87
C MET A 1 -25.45 31.02 22.00
N THR A 2 -25.89 30.64 23.20
CA THR A 2 -26.86 29.55 23.36
C THR A 2 -28.24 30.09 22.99
N GLY A 3 -28.62 29.93 21.71
CA GLY A 3 -29.96 30.28 21.25
C GLY A 3 -30.99 29.43 21.98
N ILE A 4 -31.92 30.06 22.68
CA ILE A 4 -33.10 29.38 23.23
C ILE A 4 -34.05 29.17 22.05
N TYR A 5 -34.30 27.91 21.70
CA TYR A 5 -35.25 27.52 20.67
C TYR A 5 -36.63 27.31 21.30
N LEU A 6 -37.69 27.65 20.58
CA LEU A 6 -39.04 27.24 20.96
C LEU A 6 -39.35 25.89 20.31
N CYS A 7 -39.85 24.94 21.10
CA CYS A 7 -40.20 23.62 20.60
C CYS A 7 -41.37 23.70 19.62
N GLN A 8 -41.11 23.39 18.34
CA GLN A 8 -42.09 23.45 17.25
C GLN A 8 -42.93 22.18 17.09
N TYR A 9 -42.85 21.23 18.03
CA TYR A 9 -43.58 19.97 17.92
C TYR A 9 -45.10 20.22 18.00
N LEU A 10 -45.83 19.73 17.00
CA LEU A 10 -47.29 19.82 16.95
C LEU A 10 -47.90 18.67 17.74
N SER A 11 -48.85 18.98 18.62
CA SER A 11 -49.71 17.96 19.21
C SER A 11 -50.72 17.44 18.18
N ASN A 12 -51.38 16.32 18.49
CA ASN A 12 -52.48 15.78 17.68
C ASN A 12 -53.65 16.77 17.52
N GLU A 13 -53.74 17.78 18.39
CA GLU A 13 -54.73 18.86 18.36
C GLU A 13 -54.29 20.06 17.50
N GLY A 14 -53.13 19.99 16.84
CA GLY A 14 -52.57 21.08 16.03
C GLY A 14 -51.93 22.22 16.84
N LYS A 15 -51.79 22.09 18.16
CA LYS A 15 -51.14 23.10 19.01
C LYS A 15 -49.63 22.89 19.04
N VAL A 16 -48.89 23.97 18.82
CA VAL A 16 -47.42 23.98 18.94
C VAL A 16 -47.03 23.91 20.42
N CYS A 17 -46.05 23.08 20.77
CA CYS A 17 -45.59 22.92 22.15
C CYS A 17 -45.09 24.21 22.79
N GLY A 18 -44.33 25.02 22.05
CA GLY A 18 -43.89 26.37 22.47
C GLY A 18 -42.91 26.41 23.64
N ARG A 19 -42.50 25.26 24.20
CA ARG A 19 -41.58 25.23 25.35
C ARG A 19 -40.16 25.68 24.96
N PRO A 20 -39.50 26.52 25.77
CA PRO A 20 -38.10 26.86 25.55
C PRO A 20 -37.23 25.60 25.69
N CYS A 21 -36.29 25.44 24.77
CA CYS A 21 -35.38 24.32 24.70
C CYS A 21 -34.03 24.74 24.11
N TYR A 22 -32.98 24.01 24.46
CA TYR A 22 -31.63 24.28 23.98
C TYR A 22 -31.27 23.51 22.70
N ARG A 23 -32.20 22.69 22.19
CA ARG A 23 -32.00 21.84 21.00
C ARG A 23 -33.00 22.22 19.93
N GLN A 24 -32.54 22.30 18.69
CA GLN A 24 -33.41 22.54 17.54
C GLN A 24 -34.43 21.41 17.33
N GLU A 25 -34.07 20.19 17.74
CA GLU A 25 -34.86 18.97 17.54
C GLU A 25 -36.10 18.90 18.45
N GLY A 26 -36.20 19.77 19.46
CA GLY A 26 -37.36 19.91 20.34
C GLY A 26 -37.05 19.83 21.84
N CYS A 27 -38.08 20.00 22.65
CA CYS A 27 -37.96 19.93 24.11
C CYS A 27 -37.66 18.51 24.59
N ALA A 28 -37.17 18.37 25.83
CA ALA A 28 -36.77 17.08 26.39
C ALA A 28 -37.87 16.00 26.36
N ILE A 29 -39.15 16.39 26.42
CA ILE A 29 -40.29 15.47 26.35
C ILE A 29 -40.41 14.89 24.94
N HIS A 30 -40.42 15.74 23.92
CA HIS A 30 -40.51 15.31 22.52
C HIS A 30 -39.24 14.58 22.06
N TRP A 31 -38.08 14.98 22.58
CA TRP A 31 -36.84 14.25 22.38
C TRP A 31 -36.88 12.81 22.89
N LYS A 32 -37.60 12.54 23.99
CA LYS A 32 -37.79 11.17 24.49
C LYS A 32 -38.81 10.38 23.68
N ARG A 33 -39.84 11.05 23.14
CA ARG A 33 -40.94 10.44 22.38
C ARG A 33 -40.67 10.26 20.89
N ARG A 34 -39.63 10.89 20.34
CA ARG A 34 -39.24 10.72 18.93
C ARG A 34 -39.15 9.24 18.56
N GLN A 35 -39.63 8.90 17.37
CA GLN A 35 -39.38 7.58 16.81
C GLN A 35 -37.86 7.39 16.64
N ARG A 36 -37.38 6.23 17.04
CA ARG A 36 -35.98 5.83 16.92
C ARG A 36 -35.88 4.74 15.88
N VAL A 37 -34.99 4.94 14.92
CA VAL A 37 -34.72 3.94 13.89
C VAL A 37 -33.87 2.83 14.53
N PRO A 38 -34.13 1.55 14.26
CA PRO A 38 -33.27 0.47 14.72
C PRO A 38 -31.89 0.57 14.08
N CYS A 39 -30.86 0.22 14.83
CA CYS A 39 -29.50 0.12 14.30
C CYS A 39 -29.42 -1.03 13.29
N LEU A 40 -28.81 -0.78 12.13
CA LEU A 40 -28.67 -1.78 11.06
C LEU A 40 -27.86 -3.01 11.49
N GLU A 41 -26.87 -2.84 12.38
CA GLU A 41 -25.97 -3.93 12.80
C GLU A 41 -26.53 -4.75 13.97
N CYS A 42 -27.29 -4.13 14.88
CA CYS A 42 -27.70 -4.79 16.13
C CYS A 42 -29.16 -4.59 16.54
N GLY A 43 -29.98 -3.95 15.71
CA GLY A 43 -31.40 -3.73 15.96
C GLY A 43 -31.73 -2.74 17.08
N LYS A 44 -30.76 -2.26 17.86
CA LYS A 44 -31.00 -1.32 18.97
C LYS A 44 -31.55 0.01 18.46
N GLN A 45 -32.64 0.49 19.06
CA GLN A 45 -33.23 1.80 18.76
C GLN A 45 -32.22 2.93 18.96
N THR A 46 -31.83 3.58 17.86
CA THR A 46 -30.87 4.65 17.83
C THR A 46 -31.54 6.00 17.56
N ALA A 47 -30.95 7.04 18.13
CA ALA A 47 -31.26 8.42 17.83
C ALA A 47 -30.40 8.98 16.67
N SER A 48 -29.58 8.14 16.04
CA SER A 48 -28.81 8.51 14.86
C SER A 48 -29.70 8.46 13.62
N GLU A 49 -29.58 9.47 12.76
CA GLU A 49 -30.21 9.49 11.43
C GLU A 49 -29.62 8.41 10.50
N TYR A 50 -28.35 8.06 10.70
CA TYR A 50 -27.63 7.07 9.88
C TYR A 50 -27.95 5.63 10.25
N SER A 51 -28.95 5.39 11.10
CA SER A 51 -29.35 4.04 11.54
C SER A 51 -28.20 3.22 12.14
N LEU A 52 -27.24 3.90 12.79
CA LEU A 52 -26.16 3.28 13.55
C LEU A 52 -26.26 3.70 15.01
N CYS A 53 -26.06 2.77 15.94
CA CYS A 53 -25.90 3.15 17.34
C CYS A 53 -24.50 3.74 17.58
N ASN A 54 -24.32 4.51 18.64
CA ASN A 54 -23.05 5.19 18.95
C ASN A 54 -21.85 4.24 18.90
N LEU A 55 -22.01 3.02 19.43
CA LEU A 55 -20.95 2.00 19.43
C LEU A 55 -20.55 1.57 18.01
N HIS A 56 -21.52 1.38 17.11
CA HIS A 56 -21.23 1.02 15.72
C HIS A 56 -20.74 2.19 14.89
N ALA A 57 -21.25 3.39 15.14
CA ALA A 57 -20.72 4.61 14.54
C ALA A 57 -19.24 4.81 14.93
N GLU A 58 -18.90 4.68 16.21
CA GLU A 58 -17.53 4.74 16.71
C GLU A 58 -16.64 3.67 16.09
N LYS A 59 -17.12 2.42 16.01
CA LYS A 59 -16.41 1.33 15.32
C LYS A 59 -16.14 1.65 13.85
N CYS A 60 -17.09 2.25 13.15
CA CYS A 60 -16.89 2.73 11.78
C CYS A 60 -15.84 3.85 11.70
N HIS A 61 -15.86 4.81 12.63
CA HIS A 61 -14.84 5.86 12.71
C HIS A 61 -13.43 5.29 12.98
N VAL A 62 -13.30 4.34 13.90
CA VAL A 62 -12.01 3.67 14.18
C VAL A 62 -11.51 2.92 12.94
N LYS A 63 -12.38 2.18 12.25
CA LYS A 63 -12.02 1.50 10.99
C LYS A 63 -11.57 2.51 9.92
N ALA A 64 -12.29 3.61 9.74
CA ALA A 64 -11.95 4.65 8.78
C ALA A 64 -10.61 5.33 9.13
N HIS A 65 -10.35 5.60 10.40
CA HIS A 65 -9.09 6.15 10.88
C HIS A 65 -7.92 5.18 10.63
N TYR A 66 -8.09 3.89 10.96
CA TYR A 66 -7.07 2.88 10.68
C TYR A 66 -6.79 2.75 9.18
N HIS A 67 -7.84 2.74 8.36
CA HIS A 67 -7.72 2.70 6.91
C HIS A 67 -6.95 3.91 6.36
N ARG A 68 -7.27 5.12 6.85
CA ARG A 68 -6.56 6.36 6.50
C ARG A 68 -5.08 6.28 6.87
N LYS A 69 -4.75 5.91 8.11
CA LYS A 69 -3.36 5.72 8.52
C LYS A 69 -2.63 4.67 7.69
N LYS A 70 -3.32 3.61 7.27
CA LYS A 70 -2.75 2.59 6.38
C LYS A 70 -2.44 3.17 5.00
N LEU A 71 -3.36 3.96 4.44
CA LEU A 71 -3.13 4.67 3.17
C LEU A 71 -1.98 5.68 3.27
N GLU A 72 -1.91 6.47 4.34
CA GLU A 72 -0.82 7.43 4.59
C GLU A 72 0.54 6.72 4.69
N LYS A 73 0.63 5.60 5.40
CA LYS A 73 1.86 4.78 5.45
C LYS A 73 2.23 4.22 4.07
N MET A 74 1.25 3.84 3.26
CA MET A 74 1.50 3.38 1.88
C MET A 74 1.95 4.53 0.97
N ALA A 75 1.38 5.72 1.14
CA ALA A 75 1.75 6.93 0.40
C ALA A 75 3.16 7.39 0.76
N GLN A 76 3.49 7.51 2.05
CA GLN A 76 4.86 7.82 2.53
C GLN A 76 5.88 6.80 2.04
N LYS A 77 5.52 5.51 2.05
CA LYS A 77 6.36 4.45 1.49
C LYS A 77 6.51 4.55 -0.03
N SER A 78 5.47 4.98 -0.74
CA SER A 78 5.53 5.20 -2.20
C SER A 78 6.36 6.42 -2.58
N GLU A 79 6.35 7.47 -1.75
CA GLU A 79 7.15 8.68 -1.92
C GLU A 79 8.64 8.40 -1.66
N TYR A 80 8.95 7.61 -0.64
CA TYR A 80 10.31 7.08 -0.40
C TYR A 80 10.82 6.22 -1.59
N LEU A 81 9.97 5.34 -2.13
CA LEU A 81 10.30 4.48 -3.29
C LEU A 81 10.35 5.19 -4.65
N SER A 82 9.81 6.41 -4.73
CA SER A 82 9.84 7.23 -5.95
C SER A 82 11.09 8.12 -6.00
N ASN A 83 11.65 8.47 -4.84
CA ASN A 83 12.90 9.22 -4.74
C ASN A 83 14.15 8.32 -4.81
N GLU A 84 14.04 7.02 -4.49
CA GLU A 84 15.10 6.03 -4.66
C GLU A 84 14.56 4.83 -5.48
N GLY A 85 15.00 4.72 -6.74
CA GLY A 85 14.48 3.74 -7.69
C GLY A 85 14.46 2.28 -7.19
N LYS A 86 13.31 1.62 -7.38
CA LYS A 86 13.00 0.17 -7.29
C LYS A 86 13.11 -0.49 -5.90
N VAL A 87 11.98 -0.79 -5.26
CA VAL A 87 11.88 -1.95 -4.34
C VAL A 87 10.50 -2.63 -4.36
N CYS A 88 10.49 -3.96 -4.49
CA CYS A 88 9.34 -4.85 -4.28
C CYS A 88 8.83 -4.69 -2.85
N GLY A 89 7.53 -4.47 -2.64
CA GLY A 89 6.92 -4.32 -1.29
C GLY A 89 6.97 -5.55 -0.35
N ARG A 90 7.93 -6.46 -0.50
CA ARG A 90 8.27 -7.57 0.42
C ARG A 90 9.74 -7.41 0.88
N PRO A 91 10.13 -7.97 2.05
CA PRO A 91 11.55 -8.04 2.41
C PRO A 91 12.27 -8.95 1.42
N CYS A 92 12.88 -8.36 0.41
CA CYS A 92 13.62 -9.05 -0.64
C CYS A 92 15.09 -9.10 -0.18
N TYR A 93 15.52 -10.20 0.45
CA TYR A 93 16.82 -10.31 1.13
C TYR A 93 18.07 -10.37 0.21
N ARG A 94 17.91 -10.32 -1.13
CA ARG A 94 19.02 -10.33 -2.11
C ARG A 94 19.02 -9.02 -2.91
N GLN A 95 20.22 -8.45 -3.14
CA GLN A 95 20.42 -7.25 -3.97
C GLN A 95 19.86 -7.40 -5.40
N GLU A 96 19.77 -8.63 -5.93
CA GLU A 96 19.24 -8.93 -7.27
C GLU A 96 17.70 -8.93 -7.37
N GLY A 97 16.97 -8.78 -6.24
CA GLY A 97 15.50 -8.74 -6.20
C GLY A 97 14.81 -10.10 -5.99
N CYS A 98 13.50 -10.09 -5.70
CA CYS A 98 12.72 -11.32 -5.45
C CYS A 98 12.18 -12.00 -6.72
N ALA A 99 11.64 -13.22 -6.59
CA ALA A 99 11.02 -13.98 -7.69
C ALA A 99 9.92 -13.20 -8.45
N ILE A 100 9.23 -12.27 -7.79
CA ILE A 100 8.22 -11.41 -8.42
C ILE A 100 8.88 -10.32 -9.28
N HIS A 101 10.04 -9.78 -8.87
CA HIS A 101 10.85 -8.92 -9.72
C HIS A 101 11.40 -9.66 -10.94
N TRP A 102 11.84 -10.89 -10.75
CA TRP A 102 12.31 -11.75 -11.85
C TRP A 102 11.24 -12.00 -12.93
N LYS A 103 9.95 -12.10 -12.53
CA LYS A 103 8.83 -12.26 -13.48
C LYS A 103 8.43 -10.96 -14.19
N ARG A 104 8.69 -9.78 -13.59
CA ARG A 104 8.34 -8.46 -14.15
C ARG A 104 9.48 -7.79 -14.93
N ARG A 105 10.71 -8.30 -14.85
CA ARG A 105 11.84 -7.79 -15.65
C ARG A 105 11.50 -7.97 -17.13
N GLN A 106 11.59 -6.90 -17.92
CA GLN A 106 11.41 -6.99 -19.37
C GLN A 106 12.42 -8.01 -19.90
N ARG A 107 11.91 -9.05 -20.57
CA ARG A 107 12.78 -10.05 -21.16
C ARG A 107 13.22 -9.56 -22.52
N VAL A 108 14.52 -9.32 -22.66
CA VAL A 108 15.13 -8.97 -23.94
C VAL A 108 15.52 -10.27 -24.66
N PRO A 109 15.42 -10.34 -26.00
CA PRO A 109 15.91 -11.48 -26.75
C PRO A 109 17.43 -11.62 -26.58
N CYS A 110 17.91 -12.85 -26.41
CA CYS A 110 19.33 -13.12 -26.42
C CYS A 110 19.90 -12.85 -27.82
N LEU A 111 20.99 -12.08 -27.92
CA LEU A 111 21.61 -11.72 -29.20
C LEU A 111 22.06 -12.95 -30.02
N GLU A 112 22.49 -14.01 -29.35
CA GLU A 112 23.02 -15.21 -30.01
C GLU A 112 21.93 -16.21 -30.45
N CYS A 113 20.78 -16.23 -29.76
CA CYS A 113 19.79 -17.31 -29.97
C CYS A 113 18.33 -16.88 -29.90
N GLY A 114 18.04 -15.59 -29.76
CA GLY A 114 16.70 -15.03 -29.69
C GLY A 114 15.90 -15.36 -28.42
N LYS A 115 16.38 -16.28 -27.56
CA LYS A 115 15.65 -16.67 -26.34
C LYS A 115 15.47 -15.49 -25.39
N GLN A 116 14.25 -15.30 -24.91
CA GLN A 116 13.91 -14.27 -23.94
C GLN A 116 14.71 -14.45 -22.64
N THR A 117 15.65 -13.55 -22.39
CA THR A 117 16.52 -13.54 -21.22
C THR A 117 16.17 -12.39 -20.30
N ALA A 118 16.36 -12.61 -19.00
CA ALA A 118 16.27 -11.57 -18.00
C ALA A 118 17.60 -10.81 -17.85
N SER A 119 18.66 -11.16 -18.58
CA SER A 119 19.98 -10.51 -18.48
C SER A 119 19.97 -9.09 -19.03
N GLU A 120 20.62 -8.16 -18.32
CA GLU A 120 20.85 -6.78 -18.78
C GLU A 120 21.81 -6.70 -19.98
N TYR A 121 22.62 -7.74 -20.20
CA TYR A 121 23.60 -7.81 -21.28
C TYR A 121 23.07 -8.55 -22.52
N SER A 122 21.76 -8.82 -22.60
CA SER A 122 21.12 -9.49 -23.73
C SER A 122 21.76 -10.85 -24.09
N LEU A 123 22.31 -11.57 -23.10
CA LEU A 123 22.77 -12.96 -23.23
C LEU A 123 21.96 -13.87 -22.30
N CYS A 124 21.63 -15.07 -22.75
CA CYS A 124 21.07 -16.08 -21.86
C CYS A 124 22.17 -16.69 -20.98
N ASN A 125 21.79 -17.32 -19.86
CA ASN A 125 22.75 -17.88 -18.89
C ASN A 125 23.77 -18.82 -19.56
N LEU A 126 23.31 -19.68 -20.48
CA LEU A 126 24.18 -20.59 -21.22
C LEU A 126 25.26 -19.84 -22.04
N HIS A 127 24.89 -18.75 -22.70
CA HIS A 127 25.83 -17.96 -23.49
C HIS A 127 26.71 -17.06 -22.63
N ALA A 128 26.18 -16.52 -21.53
CA ALA A 128 26.97 -15.81 -20.55
C ALA A 128 28.07 -16.72 -19.96
N GLU A 129 27.72 -17.93 -19.54
CA GLU A 129 28.67 -18.94 -19.05
C GLU A 129 29.70 -19.32 -20.12
N LYS A 130 29.28 -19.53 -21.37
CA LYS A 130 30.21 -19.79 -22.48
C LYS A 130 31.19 -18.63 -22.70
N CYS A 131 30.75 -17.39 -22.57
CA CYS A 131 31.61 -16.21 -22.63
C CYS A 131 32.59 -16.17 -21.44
N HIS A 132 32.13 -16.46 -20.22
CA HIS A 132 32.99 -16.52 -19.04
C HIS A 132 34.05 -17.62 -19.16
N VAL A 133 33.69 -18.81 -19.66
CA VAL A 133 34.64 -19.90 -19.89
C VAL A 133 35.69 -19.51 -20.93
N LYS A 134 35.28 -18.88 -22.04
CA LYS A 134 36.22 -18.36 -23.06
C LYS A 134 37.17 -17.30 -22.48
N ALA A 135 36.64 -16.35 -21.70
CA ALA A 135 37.43 -15.30 -21.06
C ALA A 135 38.42 -15.88 -20.04
N HIS A 136 38.00 -16.87 -19.26
CA HIS A 136 38.86 -17.57 -18.32
C HIS A 136 39.99 -18.32 -19.04
N TYR A 137 39.69 -19.05 -20.12
CA TYR A 137 40.71 -19.74 -20.91
C TYR A 137 41.69 -18.75 -21.54
N HIS A 138 41.20 -17.64 -22.10
CA HIS A 138 42.04 -16.60 -22.68
C HIS A 138 42.97 -15.97 -21.62
N ARG A 139 42.45 -15.65 -20.43
CA ARG A 139 43.24 -15.14 -19.31
C ARG A 139 44.34 -16.12 -18.91
N LYS A 140 43.98 -17.40 -18.72
CA LYS A 140 44.95 -18.45 -18.37
C LYS A 140 46.02 -18.64 -19.45
N LYS A 141 45.66 -18.46 -20.72
CA LYS A 141 46.63 -18.48 -21.83
C LYS A 141 47.59 -17.29 -21.76
N LEU A 142 47.10 -16.08 -21.48
CA LEU A 142 47.94 -14.90 -21.27
C LEU A 142 48.87 -15.06 -20.06
N GLU A 143 48.36 -15.57 -18.93
CA GLU A 143 49.16 -15.84 -17.73
C GLU A 143 50.28 -16.86 -18.00
N LYS A 144 50.00 -17.92 -18.76
CA LYS A 144 51.04 -18.88 -19.18
C LYS A 144 52.10 -18.24 -20.08
N MET A 145 51.71 -17.33 -20.98
CA MET A 145 52.66 -16.61 -21.83
C MET A 145 53.52 -15.64 -20.99
N ALA A 146 52.92 -14.94 -20.03
CA ALA A 146 53.60 -14.04 -19.10
C ALA A 146 54.60 -14.80 -18.20
N GLN A 147 54.18 -15.93 -17.61
CA GLN A 147 55.06 -16.78 -16.80
C GLN A 147 56.23 -17.33 -17.62
N LYS A 148 55.99 -17.71 -18.89
CA LYS A 148 57.05 -18.19 -19.79
C LYS A 148 58.07 -17.07 -20.10
N SER A 149 57.63 -15.83 -20.29
CA SER A 149 58.54 -14.69 -20.47
C SER A 149 59.32 -14.34 -19.20
N GLU A 150 58.73 -14.45 -18.01
CA GLU A 150 59.43 -14.20 -16.74
C GLU A 150 60.48 -15.27 -16.41
N VAL A 151 60.22 -16.54 -16.74
CA VAL A 151 61.19 -17.63 -16.56
C VAL A 151 62.36 -17.50 -17.55
N LEU A 152 62.12 -17.06 -18.78
CA LEU A 152 63.22 -16.76 -19.71
C LEU A 152 64.06 -15.56 -19.25
N GLY A 153 63.45 -14.53 -18.66
CA GLY A 153 64.16 -13.35 -18.16
C GLY A 153 65.01 -13.56 -16.90
N LYS A 154 64.82 -14.66 -16.15
CA LYS A 154 65.62 -15.01 -14.95
C LYS A 154 66.75 -16.01 -15.21
N ASN A 155 66.77 -16.63 -16.40
CA ASN A 155 67.80 -17.58 -16.84
C ASN A 155 68.83 -16.95 -17.80
N THR A 156 68.88 -15.61 -17.86
CA THR A 156 69.89 -14.82 -18.58
C THR A 156 70.60 -13.94 -17.58
#